data_AF-A0A433XEX3-F1
#
_entry.id   AF-A0A433XEX3-F1
#
_cell.length_a   1.000
_cell.length_b   1.000
_cell.length_c   1.000
_cell.angle_alpha   90.00
_cell.angle_beta   90.00
_cell.angle_gamma   90.00
#
_symmetry.space_group_name_H-M   'P 1'
#
loop_
_entity.id
_entity.type
_entity.pdbx_description
1 polymer ?
#
loop_
_entity_poly.entity_id
_entity_poly.type
_entity_poly.pdbx_seq_one_letter_code
_entity_poly.pdbx_strand_id
1 'polypeptide(L)'
;MAGAVACQGEHGQRLVNIIANSDYSRNTLNGWARAQQVQIVPVRVCGDVKRQVQASVSGQLNQLHGAVAADPLLTASLQRQNMSASDVFAVQQNGSQLLVYVY
;
A
#
# COMPACT_ATOMS: atom_id res chain seq x y z
N MET A 1 -12.03 -19.57 24.59
CA MET A 1 -12.03 -19.30 23.13
C MET A 1 -12.29 -17.80 22.96
N ALA A 2 -11.26 -16.98 22.79
CA ALA A 2 -11.43 -15.53 22.65
C ALA A 2 -10.37 -14.99 21.68
N GLY A 3 -10.56 -15.29 20.40
CA GLY A 3 -9.80 -14.72 19.29
C GLY A 3 -10.44 -13.41 18.81
N ALA A 4 -10.70 -12.48 19.73
CA ALA A 4 -10.94 -11.10 19.34
C ALA A 4 -9.57 -10.50 19.08
N VAL A 5 -9.10 -10.55 17.84
CA VAL A 5 -7.96 -9.75 17.41
C VAL A 5 -8.38 -8.32 17.65
N ALA A 6 -7.86 -7.74 18.74
CA ALA A 6 -8.12 -6.37 19.11
C ALA A 6 -7.50 -5.50 18.02
N CYS A 7 -8.26 -5.23 16.97
CA CYS A 7 -8.01 -4.13 16.06
C CYS A 7 -8.30 -2.82 16.80
N GLN A 8 -7.54 -2.58 17.86
CA GLN A 8 -7.52 -1.34 18.58
C GLN A 8 -6.91 -0.29 17.65
N GLY A 9 -7.78 0.44 16.97
CA GLY A 9 -7.78 1.90 16.84
C GLY A 9 -6.58 2.63 16.22
N GLU A 10 -5.34 2.20 16.41
CA GLU A 10 -4.17 3.02 16.07
C GLU A 10 -3.67 2.82 14.63
N HIS A 11 -3.72 1.59 14.11
CA HIS A 11 -3.14 1.33 12.79
C HIS A 11 -4.01 1.86 11.65
N GLY A 12 -5.34 1.86 11.79
CA GLY A 12 -6.26 2.28 10.73
C GLY A 12 -6.15 3.77 10.40
N GLN A 13 -6.27 4.64 11.40
CA GLN A 13 -6.13 6.08 11.20
C GLN A 13 -4.71 6.47 10.79
N ARG A 14 -3.67 5.81 11.32
CA ARG A 14 -2.29 6.04 10.86
C ARG A 14 -2.12 5.63 9.40
N LEU A 15 -2.72 4.53 8.96
CA LEU A 15 -2.74 4.10 7.55
C LEU A 15 -3.47 5.10 6.65
N VAL A 16 -4.67 5.55 7.05
CA VAL A 16 -5.37 6.63 6.32
C VAL A 16 -4.51 7.87 6.25
N ASN A 17 -3.85 8.25 7.35
CA ASN A 17 -3.04 9.46 7.39
C ASN A 17 -1.77 9.32 6.55
N ILE A 18 -1.16 8.13 6.51
CA ILE A 18 -0.06 7.81 5.60
C ILE A 18 -0.53 7.94 4.17
N ILE A 19 -1.65 7.32 3.78
CA ILE A 19 -2.15 7.38 2.39
C ILE A 19 -2.57 8.80 2.03
N ALA A 20 -3.29 9.50 2.91
CA ALA A 20 -3.73 10.88 2.70
C ALA A 20 -2.56 11.87 2.63
N ASN A 21 -1.47 11.63 3.37
CA ASN A 21 -0.22 12.40 3.23
C ASN A 21 0.76 11.80 2.20
N SER A 22 0.46 10.64 1.62
CA SER A 22 1.31 10.02 0.60
C SER A 22 1.08 10.76 -0.69
N ASP A 23 1.99 11.68 -0.95
CA ASP A 23 2.01 12.41 -2.19
C ASP A 23 2.57 11.49 -3.28
N TYR A 24 1.66 10.89 -4.06
CA TYR A 24 1.98 10.12 -5.27
C TYR A 24 2.37 11.03 -6.44
N SER A 25 3.04 12.15 -6.15
CA SER A 25 3.58 13.03 -7.18
C SER A 25 4.50 12.27 -8.12
N ARG A 26 4.63 12.80 -9.33
CA ARG A 26 5.52 12.28 -10.36
C ARG A 26 6.93 12.02 -9.85
N ASN A 27 7.45 12.84 -8.92
CA ASN A 27 8.78 12.64 -8.34
C ASN A 27 8.87 11.37 -7.49
N THR A 28 7.86 11.10 -6.67
CA THR A 28 7.73 9.87 -5.87
C THR A 28 7.66 8.65 -6.78
N LEU A 29 6.82 8.71 -7.83
CA LEU A 29 6.69 7.63 -8.81
C LEU A 29 7.99 7.39 -9.61
N ASN A 30 8.70 8.46 -9.99
CA ASN A 30 10.02 8.33 -10.63
C ASN A 30 11.08 7.73 -9.68
N GLY A 31 10.92 7.97 -8.38
CA GLY A 31 11.72 7.33 -7.33
C GLY A 31 11.51 5.82 -7.26
N TRP A 32 10.33 5.32 -7.63
CA TRP A 32 10.03 3.89 -7.62
C TRP A 32 10.80 3.14 -8.70
N ALA A 33 10.89 3.71 -9.90
CA ALA A 33 11.71 3.16 -10.99
C ALA A 33 13.21 3.12 -10.64
N ARG A 34 13.66 3.93 -9.67
CA ARG A 34 15.04 3.93 -9.15
C ARG A 34 15.24 3.00 -7.97
N ALA A 35 14.17 2.45 -7.39
CA ALA A 35 14.29 1.51 -6.29
C ALA A 35 14.85 0.19 -6.81
N GLN A 36 15.86 -0.32 -6.12
CA GLN A 36 16.53 -1.58 -6.49
C GLN A 36 15.89 -2.79 -5.83
N GLN A 37 15.12 -2.55 -4.75
CA GLN A 37 14.52 -3.61 -3.95
C GLN A 37 13.07 -3.28 -3.65
N VAL A 38 12.20 -4.29 -3.79
CA VAL A 38 10.78 -4.21 -3.44
C VAL A 38 10.52 -5.23 -2.35
N GLN A 39 9.90 -4.78 -1.25
CA GLN A 39 9.48 -5.63 -0.15
C GLN A 39 7.98 -5.49 0.05
N ILE A 40 7.30 -6.62 -0.06
CA ILE A 40 5.86 -6.71 0.17
C ILE A 40 5.64 -7.00 1.65
N VAL A 41 4.86 -6.14 2.30
CA VAL A 41 4.54 -6.21 3.72
C VAL A 41 3.04 -6.46 3.85
N PRO A 42 2.61 -7.71 4.11
CA PRO A 42 1.20 -8.00 4.35
C PRO A 42 0.78 -7.41 5.70
N VAL A 43 -0.23 -6.55 5.67
CA VAL A 43 -0.77 -5.91 6.86
C VAL A 43 -2.14 -6.49 7.15
N ARG A 44 -2.23 -7.18 8.30
CA ARG A 44 -3.52 -7.64 8.83
C ARG A 44 -4.31 -6.44 9.37
N VAL A 45 -5.06 -5.79 8.50
CA VAL A 45 -6.08 -4.82 8.90
C VAL A 45 -7.41 -5.55 9.14
N CYS A 46 -8.13 -5.17 10.19
CA CYS A 46 -9.51 -5.61 10.32
C CYS A 46 -10.35 -5.13 9.15
N GLY A 47 -11.27 -5.98 8.68
CA GLY A 47 -12.09 -5.71 7.49
C GLY A 47 -12.90 -4.41 7.55
N ASP A 48 -13.28 -3.93 8.73
CA ASP A 48 -13.95 -2.64 8.93
C ASP A 48 -13.01 -1.45 8.71
N VAL A 49 -11.79 -1.52 9.25
CA VAL A 49 -10.75 -0.50 9.02
C VAL A 49 -10.36 -0.45 7.54
N LYS A 50 -10.21 -1.62 6.91
CA LYS A 50 -9.94 -1.72 5.46
C LYS A 50 -11.00 -0.96 4.65
N ARG A 51 -12.28 -1.22 4.91
CA ARG A 51 -13.40 -0.57 4.20
C ARG A 51 -13.42 0.94 4.43
N GLN A 52 -13.15 1.38 5.66
CA GLN A 52 -13.13 2.81 5.99
C GLN A 52 -11.95 3.54 5.34
N VAL A 53 -10.76 2.91 5.34
CA VAL A 53 -9.59 3.43 4.62
C VAL A 53 -9.90 3.51 3.13
N GLN A 54 -10.36 2.41 2.52
CA GLN A 54 -10.70 2.37 1.11
C GLN A 54 -11.70 3.45 0.74
N ALA A 55 -12.76 3.64 1.53
CA ALA A 55 -13.75 4.70 1.29
C ALA A 55 -13.12 6.10 1.34
N SER A 56 -12.27 6.39 2.33
CA SER A 56 -11.63 7.70 2.50
C SER A 56 -10.57 8.02 1.45
N VAL A 57 -9.89 7.02 0.89
CA VAL A 57 -8.77 7.22 -0.05
C VAL A 57 -9.03 6.68 -1.46
N SER A 58 -10.29 6.36 -1.79
CA SER A 58 -10.70 5.74 -3.07
C SER A 58 -10.05 6.38 -4.31
N GLY A 59 -10.01 7.72 -4.38
CA GLY A 59 -9.42 8.45 -5.51
C GLY A 59 -7.90 8.30 -5.60
N GLN A 60 -7.20 8.43 -4.47
CA GLN A 60 -5.74 8.23 -4.38
C GLN A 60 -5.36 6.75 -4.58
N LEU A 61 -6.21 5.81 -4.15
CA LEU A 61 -6.00 4.37 -4.37
C LEU A 61 -6.04 4.03 -5.85
N ASN A 62 -6.96 4.60 -6.63
CA ASN A 62 -6.96 4.39 -8.08
C ASN A 62 -5.69 4.92 -8.74
N GLN A 63 -5.19 6.09 -8.30
CA GLN A 63 -3.92 6.63 -8.79
C GLN A 63 -2.74 5.75 -8.39
N LEU A 64 -2.72 5.25 -7.15
CA LEU A 64 -1.74 4.30 -6.65
C LEU A 64 -1.75 3.01 -7.48
N HIS A 65 -2.92 2.40 -7.68
CA HIS A 65 -3.07 1.17 -8.46
C HIS A 65 -2.60 1.38 -9.90
N GLY A 66 -2.94 2.51 -10.51
CA GLY A 66 -2.45 2.89 -11.83
C GLY A 66 -0.93 3.03 -11.87
N ALA A 67 -0.33 3.67 -10.87
CA ALA A 67 1.12 3.84 -10.78
C ALA A 67 1.86 2.53 -10.52
N VAL A 68 1.32 1.66 -9.65
CA VAL A 68 1.84 0.32 -9.36
C VAL A 68 1.78 -0.55 -10.62
N ALA A 69 0.67 -0.49 -11.36
CA ALA A 69 0.51 -1.24 -12.61
C ALA A 69 1.37 -0.68 -13.75
N ALA A 70 1.68 0.61 -13.74
CA ALA A 70 2.61 1.23 -14.69
C ALA A 70 4.08 0.88 -14.40
N ASP A 71 4.41 0.47 -13.17
CA ASP A 71 5.76 0.11 -12.77
C ASP A 71 6.00 -1.42 -12.90
N PRO A 72 6.95 -1.85 -13.76
CA PRO A 72 7.19 -3.26 -14.00
C PRO A 72 7.88 -3.96 -12.83
N LEU A 73 8.66 -3.26 -11.99
CA LEU A 73 9.32 -3.85 -10.83
C LEU A 73 8.30 -4.19 -9.74
N LEU A 74 7.38 -3.27 -9.47
CA LEU A 74 6.28 -3.49 -8.54
C LEU A 74 5.37 -4.61 -9.03
N THR A 75 4.96 -4.56 -10.30
CA THR A 75 4.10 -5.58 -10.90
C THR A 75 4.74 -6.97 -10.83
N ALA A 76 6.01 -7.10 -11.21
CA ALA A 76 6.73 -8.38 -11.13
C ALA A 76 6.87 -8.88 -9.68
N SER A 77 7.10 -7.97 -8.72
CA SER A 77 7.22 -8.33 -7.30
C SER A 77 5.89 -8.81 -6.72
N LEU A 78 4.79 -8.17 -7.09
CA LEU A 78 3.43 -8.56 -6.70
C LEU A 78 3.06 -9.92 -7.29
N GLN A 79 3.34 -10.14 -8.58
CA GLN A 79 3.10 -11.42 -9.25
C GLN A 79 3.86 -12.58 -8.59
N ARG A 80 5.09 -12.36 -8.12
CA ARG A 80 5.84 -13.39 -7.36
C ARG A 80 5.14 -13.79 -6.06
N GLN A 81 4.35 -12.89 -5.46
CA GLN A 81 3.56 -13.14 -4.26
C GLN A 81 2.10 -13.52 -4.58
N ASN A 82 1.77 -13.72 -5.86
CA ASN A 82 0.40 -13.99 -6.32
C ASN A 82 -0.60 -12.88 -5.91
N MET A 83 -0.14 -11.64 -5.95
CA MET A 83 -0.92 -10.44 -5.63
C MET A 83 -1.03 -9.52 -6.84
N SER A 84 -2.04 -8.65 -6.81
CA SER A 84 -2.29 -7.65 -7.86
C SER A 84 -2.12 -6.23 -7.33
N ALA A 85 -2.03 -5.25 -8.24
CA ALA A 85 -2.01 -3.84 -7.86
C ALA A 85 -3.21 -3.45 -6.99
N SER A 86 -4.37 -4.09 -7.21
CA SER A 86 -5.61 -3.89 -6.44
C SER A 86 -5.51 -4.26 -4.96
N ASP A 87 -4.59 -5.17 -4.61
CA ASP A 87 -4.34 -5.59 -3.23
C ASP A 87 -3.43 -4.62 -2.47
N VAL A 88 -2.74 -3.74 -3.21
CA VAL A 88 -1.87 -2.71 -2.65
C VAL A 88 -2.72 -1.54 -2.16
N PHE A 89 -2.48 -1.08 -0.95
CA PHE A 89 -3.15 0.11 -0.42
C PHE A 89 -2.21 1.23 -0.05
N ALA A 90 -0.91 0.95 0.09
CA ALA A 90 0.11 1.96 0.29
C ALA A 90 1.46 1.50 -0.27
N VAL A 91 2.25 2.44 -0.75
CA VAL A 91 3.64 2.22 -1.15
C VAL A 91 4.46 3.31 -0.50
N GLN A 92 5.48 2.90 0.25
CA GLN A 92 6.41 3.80 0.92
C GLN A 92 7.81 3.54 0.40
N GLN A 93 8.52 4.59 0.02
CA GLN A 93 9.93 4.48 -0.35
C GLN A 93 10.81 4.73 0.88
N ASN A 94 11.68 3.78 1.19
CA ASN A 94 12.71 3.91 2.20
C ASN A 94 14.09 3.84 1.52
N GLY A 95 14.63 5.01 1.15
CA GLY A 95 15.88 5.11 0.39
C GLY A 95 15.77 4.43 -0.99
N SER A 96 16.56 3.38 -1.20
CA SER A 96 16.59 2.57 -2.43
C SER A 96 15.61 1.38 -2.42
N GLN A 97 14.79 1.25 -1.38
CA GLN A 97 13.84 0.16 -1.22
C GLN A 97 12.39 0.68 -1.22
N LEU A 98 11.49 -0.05 -1.90
CA LEU A 98 10.05 0.17 -1.83
C LEU A 98 9.42 -0.83 -0.87
N LEU A 99 8.70 -0.31 0.12
CA LEU A 99 7.82 -1.07 0.99
C LEU A 99 6.41 -0.97 0.42
N VAL A 100 5.88 -2.10 -0.03
CA VAL A 100 4.55 -2.22 -0.62
C VAL A 100 3.65 -2.86 0.40
N TYR A 101 2.65 -2.13 0.88
CA TYR A 101 1.72 -2.61 1.87
C TYR A 101 0.47 -3.16 1.18
N VAL A 102 0.18 -4.43 1.49
CA VAL A 102 -0.89 -5.23 0.91
C VAL A 102 -1.78 -5.79 2.02
N TYR A 103 -3.02 -6.13 1.67
CA TYR A 103 -3.98 -6.73 2.59
C TYR A 103 -3.66 -8.18 2.96
#